data_AF-A0A948R7C8-F1
#
_entry.id   AF-A0A948R7C8-F1
#
_cell.length_a   1.000
_cell.length_b   1.000
_cell.length_c   1.000
_cell.angle_alpha   90.00
_cell.angle_beta   90.00
_cell.angle_gamma   90.00
#
_symmetry.space_group_name_H-M   'P 1'
#
loop_
_entity.id
_entity.type
_entity.pdbx_description
1 polymer ?
#
loop_
_entity_poly.entity_id
_entity_poly.type
_entity_poly.pdbx_seq_one_letter_code
_entity_poly.pdbx_strand_id
1 'polypeptide(L)'
;MTARVQRTFALAGAIGCALAFAACAGATPPPVSPVAAGLSCVDDSASCRSHREAALDALLADKKRDWVHQPPTASAYASGVRLFAFKKRKGELSCAELAVGEREARTARPTLRAANAQLTPAQIARGAMLGDEVGNELARERRRRCKA
;
A
#
# COMPACT_ATOMS: atom_id res chain seq x y z
N MET A 1 -49.68 -24.27 -38.33
CA MET A 1 -50.99 -23.65 -37.98
C MET A 1 -51.79 -24.65 -37.16
N THR A 2 -51.94 -24.42 -35.86
CA THR A 2 -53.15 -24.65 -35.02
C THR A 2 -52.73 -24.52 -33.56
N ALA A 3 -53.06 -23.36 -32.99
CA ALA A 3 -52.98 -23.09 -31.56
C ALA A 3 -54.13 -23.79 -30.84
N ARG A 4 -53.87 -24.28 -29.61
CA ARG A 4 -54.93 -24.46 -28.61
C ARG A 4 -54.57 -23.68 -27.36
N VAL A 5 -55.53 -22.83 -27.03
CA VAL A 5 -55.53 -21.81 -26.00
C VAL A 5 -56.23 -22.36 -24.76
N GLN A 6 -55.55 -22.14 -23.62
CA GLN A 6 -56.03 -21.90 -22.24
C GLN A 6 -57.04 -22.86 -21.58
N ARG A 7 -56.71 -23.23 -20.33
CA ARG A 7 -57.50 -22.78 -19.17
C ARG A 7 -56.68 -22.77 -17.90
N THR A 8 -56.53 -21.56 -17.38
CA THR A 8 -55.93 -21.16 -16.12
C THR A 8 -56.75 -21.66 -14.92
N PHE A 9 -56.09 -22.31 -13.96
CA PHE A 9 -56.52 -22.30 -12.56
C PHE A 9 -55.43 -21.62 -11.74
N ALA A 10 -55.88 -20.72 -10.87
CA ALA A 10 -55.10 -19.71 -10.20
C ALA A 10 -54.63 -20.16 -8.80
N LEU A 11 -53.75 -19.33 -8.25
CA LEU A 11 -53.55 -19.02 -6.83
C LEU A 11 -52.55 -19.86 -6.01
N ALA A 12 -51.45 -19.15 -5.73
CA ALA A 12 -51.00 -18.77 -4.39
C ALA A 12 -50.25 -19.80 -3.52
N GLY A 13 -49.00 -19.45 -3.22
CA GLY A 13 -48.19 -20.09 -2.18
C GLY A 13 -46.76 -19.56 -2.15
N ALA A 14 -46.59 -18.28 -1.82
CA ALA A 14 -45.28 -17.71 -1.53
C ALA A 14 -44.82 -18.13 -0.12
N ILE A 15 -43.79 -18.95 -0.04
CA ILE A 15 -42.97 -19.25 1.14
C ILE A 15 -41.53 -19.31 0.59
N GLY A 16 -40.58 -18.46 0.92
CA GLY A 16 -40.31 -17.82 2.20
C GLY A 16 -39.13 -18.52 2.87
N CYS A 17 -38.00 -17.81 2.95
CA CYS A 17 -36.83 -18.05 3.80
C CYS A 17 -35.74 -19.06 3.38
N ALA A 18 -34.60 -18.46 3.02
CA ALA A 18 -33.32 -18.62 3.72
C ALA A 18 -32.68 -20.02 3.73
N LEU A 19 -31.90 -20.31 2.68
CA LEU A 19 -30.74 -21.17 2.83
C LEU A 19 -29.52 -20.31 3.13
N ALA A 20 -28.98 -20.54 4.32
CA ALA A 20 -27.96 -19.76 4.98
C ALA A 20 -26.62 -19.77 4.23
N PHE A 21 -26.11 -18.59 3.90
CA PHE A 21 -24.68 -18.37 3.74
C PHE A 21 -24.05 -18.35 5.15
N ALA A 22 -23.66 -19.51 5.67
CA ALA A 22 -22.90 -19.63 6.91
C ALA A 22 -21.60 -20.41 6.65
N ALA A 23 -20.64 -19.74 6.02
CA ALA A 23 -19.26 -20.21 5.93
C ALA A 23 -18.27 -19.03 5.80
N CYS A 24 -18.30 -18.11 6.77
CA CYS A 24 -17.23 -17.15 7.00
C CYS A 24 -16.75 -17.27 8.45
N ALA A 25 -16.43 -18.49 8.89
CA ALA A 25 -15.79 -18.72 10.18
C ALA A 25 -14.64 -19.70 9.97
N GLY A 26 -13.41 -19.17 9.92
CA GLY A 26 -12.19 -19.99 9.79
C GLY A 26 -11.29 -19.67 8.60
N ALA A 27 -11.20 -18.41 8.17
CA ALA A 27 -10.02 -18.00 7.43
C ALA A 27 -8.97 -17.55 8.45
N THR A 28 -8.03 -18.43 8.80
CA THR A 28 -6.76 -17.99 9.40
C THR A 28 -6.23 -16.87 8.52
N PRO A 29 -5.99 -15.65 9.04
CA PRO A 29 -5.44 -14.59 8.21
C PRO A 29 -4.13 -15.12 7.61
N PRO A 30 -3.92 -14.97 6.28
CA PRO A 30 -2.69 -15.44 5.67
C PRO A 30 -1.50 -14.83 6.41
N PRO A 31 -0.36 -15.53 6.50
CA PRO A 31 0.83 -14.99 7.13
C PRO A 31 1.14 -13.62 6.49
N VAL A 32 1.16 -12.58 7.32
CA VAL A 32 1.51 -11.23 6.86
C VAL A 32 2.92 -11.27 6.29
N SER A 33 3.08 -10.86 5.04
CA SER A 33 4.39 -10.79 4.41
C SER A 33 5.33 -9.90 5.24
N PRO A 34 6.64 -10.22 5.35
CA PRO A 34 7.61 -9.37 6.05
C PRO A 34 7.57 -7.91 5.58
N VAL A 35 7.33 -7.69 4.27
CA VAL A 35 7.16 -6.36 3.70
C VAL A 35 5.93 -5.67 4.28
N ALA A 36 4.78 -6.35 4.30
CA ALA A 36 3.54 -5.80 4.84
C ALA A 36 3.69 -5.43 6.33
N ALA A 37 4.31 -6.32 7.12
CA ALA A 37 4.56 -6.10 8.54
C ALA A 37 5.45 -4.86 8.79
N GLY A 38 6.55 -4.72 8.03
CA GLY A 38 7.43 -3.56 8.17
C GLY A 38 6.81 -2.26 7.66
N LEU A 39 5.97 -2.29 6.63
CA LEU A 39 5.27 -1.11 6.12
C LEU A 39 4.11 -0.65 7.03
N SER A 40 3.55 -1.52 7.87
CA SER A 40 2.52 -1.13 8.84
C SER A 40 3.10 -0.66 10.18
N CYS A 41 4.34 -1.00 10.48
CA CYS A 41 4.91 -0.75 11.80
C CYS A 41 5.56 0.63 11.91
N VAL A 42 5.09 1.43 12.89
CA VAL A 42 5.43 2.86 13.01
C VAL A 42 5.92 3.29 14.40
N ASP A 43 5.97 2.37 15.36
CA ASP A 43 6.51 2.64 16.70
C ASP A 43 8.03 2.36 16.80
N ASP A 44 8.62 2.76 17.93
CA ASP A 44 10.06 2.69 18.15
C ASP A 44 10.49 1.42 18.93
N SER A 45 9.58 0.46 19.13
CA SER A 45 9.91 -0.82 19.77
C SER A 45 10.96 -1.62 18.97
N ALA A 46 11.65 -2.52 19.66
CA ALA A 46 12.66 -3.38 19.03
C ALA A 46 12.05 -4.27 17.93
N SER A 47 10.88 -4.87 18.19
CA SER A 47 10.17 -5.70 17.21
C SER A 47 9.80 -4.88 15.96
N CYS A 48 9.30 -3.66 16.15
CA CYS A 48 8.92 -2.80 15.04
C CYS A 48 10.11 -2.39 14.16
N ARG A 49 11.26 -2.14 14.77
CA ARG A 49 12.51 -1.88 14.04
C ARG A 49 12.94 -3.09 13.24
N SER A 50 12.93 -4.29 13.83
CA SER A 50 13.27 -5.53 13.10
C SER A 50 12.35 -5.80 11.92
N HIS A 51 11.04 -5.53 12.05
CA HIS A 51 10.11 -5.66 10.92
C HIS A 51 10.43 -4.65 9.80
N ARG A 52 10.76 -3.40 10.16
CA ARG A 52 11.14 -2.36 9.18
C ARG A 52 12.44 -2.71 8.45
N GLU A 53 13.44 -3.22 9.17
CA GLU A 53 14.71 -3.68 8.59
C GLU A 53 14.48 -4.85 7.61
N ALA A 54 13.76 -5.89 8.03
CA ALA A 54 13.45 -7.03 7.17
C ALA A 54 12.64 -6.63 5.93
N ALA A 55 11.68 -5.71 6.07
CA ALA A 55 10.93 -5.18 4.94
C ALA A 55 11.81 -4.38 3.98
N LEU A 56 12.71 -3.54 4.51
CA LEU A 56 13.67 -2.79 3.69
C LEU A 56 14.57 -3.76 2.92
N ASP A 57 15.13 -4.76 3.59
CA ASP A 57 15.98 -5.76 2.95
C ASP A 57 15.24 -6.54 1.86
N ALA A 58 13.97 -6.87 2.07
CA ALA A 58 13.13 -7.50 1.05
C ALA A 58 12.88 -6.58 -0.16
N LEU A 59 12.58 -5.29 0.04
CA LEU A 59 12.42 -4.33 -1.06
C LEU A 59 13.73 -4.10 -1.82
N LEU A 60 14.86 -4.17 -1.12
CA LEU A 60 16.17 -4.12 -1.73
C LEU A 60 16.46 -5.41 -2.50
N ALA A 61 16.13 -6.59 -1.98
CA ALA A 61 16.37 -7.84 -2.66
C ALA A 61 15.58 -7.97 -3.98
N ASP A 62 14.42 -7.32 -4.09
CA ASP A 62 13.61 -7.29 -5.31
C ASP A 62 14.34 -6.59 -6.48
N LYS A 63 14.86 -7.40 -7.41
CA LYS A 63 15.54 -6.93 -8.62
C LYS A 63 14.59 -6.39 -9.68
N LYS A 64 13.33 -6.85 -9.68
CA LYS A 64 12.29 -6.38 -10.60
C LYS A 64 11.73 -5.04 -10.16
N ARG A 65 11.83 -4.74 -8.86
CA ARG A 65 11.35 -3.50 -8.22
C ARG A 65 9.86 -3.30 -8.48
N ASP A 66 9.10 -4.40 -8.44
CA ASP A 66 7.65 -4.39 -8.68
C ASP A 66 6.93 -3.47 -7.68
N TRP A 67 7.52 -3.31 -6.49
CA TRP A 67 7.05 -2.38 -5.48
C TRP A 67 6.98 -0.93 -5.96
N VAL A 68 7.88 -0.45 -6.84
CA VAL A 68 7.94 0.98 -7.22
C VAL A 68 6.61 1.49 -7.76
N HIS A 69 5.84 0.66 -8.45
CA HIS A 69 4.56 1.04 -9.06
C HIS A 69 3.33 0.71 -8.21
N GLN A 70 3.52 0.07 -7.06
CA GLN A 70 2.43 -0.24 -6.14
C GLN A 70 2.05 1.02 -5.33
N PRO A 71 0.75 1.29 -5.13
CA PRO A 71 0.31 2.43 -4.34
C PRO A 71 0.73 2.27 -2.87
N PRO A 72 1.37 3.28 -2.26
CA PRO A 72 1.73 3.24 -0.85
C PRO A 72 0.51 3.52 0.05
N THR A 73 0.50 2.91 1.24
CA THR A 73 -0.45 3.23 2.31
C THR A 73 0.07 4.40 3.18
N ALA A 74 -0.79 5.01 3.99
CA ALA A 74 -0.35 6.05 4.95
C ALA A 74 0.69 5.50 5.95
N SER A 75 0.53 4.26 6.41
CA SER A 75 1.51 3.59 7.28
C SER A 75 2.85 3.36 6.57
N ALA A 76 2.85 3.06 5.27
CA ALA A 76 4.07 2.88 4.49
C ALA A 76 4.93 4.16 4.48
N TYR A 77 4.30 5.34 4.40
CA TYR A 77 4.98 6.62 4.54
C TYR A 77 5.54 6.82 5.95
N ALA A 78 4.76 6.51 6.98
CA ALA A 78 5.16 6.70 8.37
C ALA A 78 6.28 5.74 8.82
N SER A 79 6.28 4.50 8.30
CA SER A 79 7.34 3.52 8.57
C SER A 79 8.69 3.94 7.99
N GLY A 80 8.66 4.73 6.91
CA GLY A 80 9.85 5.21 6.18
C GLY A 80 10.54 4.16 5.31
N VAL A 81 10.19 2.88 5.42
CA VAL A 81 10.86 1.74 4.77
C VAL A 81 10.95 1.95 3.25
N ARG A 82 9.83 2.31 2.64
CA ARG A 82 9.74 2.48 1.18
C ARG A 82 10.52 3.70 0.68
N LEU A 83 10.50 4.80 1.43
CA LEU A 83 11.29 5.99 1.12
C LEU A 83 12.80 5.72 1.22
N PHE A 84 13.22 4.95 2.24
CA PHE A 84 14.60 4.50 2.33
C PHE A 84 14.99 3.56 1.19
N ALA A 85 14.09 2.68 0.75
CA ALA A 85 14.34 1.81 -0.40
C ALA A 85 14.60 2.64 -1.68
N PHE A 86 13.77 3.66 -1.95
CA PHE A 86 14.02 4.59 -3.05
C PHE A 86 15.39 5.29 -2.93
N LYS A 87 15.71 5.83 -1.76
CA LYS A 87 16.98 6.53 -1.51
C LYS A 87 18.20 5.63 -1.72
N LYS A 88 18.14 4.38 -1.24
CA LYS A 88 19.22 3.38 -1.41
C LYS A 88 19.36 2.93 -2.86
N ARG A 89 18.24 2.71 -3.57
CA ARG A 89 18.24 2.22 -4.96
C ARG A 89 18.41 3.32 -6.01
N LYS A 90 18.44 4.61 -5.66
CA LYS A 90 18.42 5.75 -6.61
C LYS A 90 19.39 5.63 -7.79
N GLY A 91 20.59 5.08 -7.57
CA GLY A 91 21.61 4.89 -8.61
C GLY A 91 21.22 3.84 -9.67
N GLU A 92 20.35 2.91 -9.31
CA GLU A 92 19.88 1.80 -10.13
C GLU A 92 18.52 2.06 -10.77
N LEU A 93 17.77 3.03 -10.26
CA LEU A 93 16.44 3.40 -10.78
C LEU A 93 16.58 4.02 -12.18
N SER A 94 15.66 3.64 -13.07
CA SER A 94 15.42 4.31 -14.34
C SER A 94 14.88 5.73 -14.12
N CYS A 95 14.92 6.57 -15.16
CA CYS A 95 14.35 7.93 -15.09
C CYS A 95 12.85 7.95 -14.77
N ALA A 96 12.11 6.94 -15.25
CA ALA A 96 10.69 6.78 -14.93
C ALA A 96 10.48 6.44 -13.44
N GLU A 97 11.25 5.47 -12.92
CA GLU A 97 11.20 5.08 -11.51
C GLU A 97 11.67 6.21 -10.58
N LEU A 98 12.72 6.96 -10.95
CA LEU A 98 13.15 8.16 -10.22
C LEU A 98 12.04 9.21 -10.14
N ALA A 99 11.29 9.40 -11.23
CA ALA A 99 10.16 10.33 -11.24
C ALA A 99 8.99 9.83 -10.37
N VAL A 100 8.73 8.52 -10.34
CA VAL A 100 7.75 7.92 -9.42
C VAL A 100 8.18 8.14 -7.97
N GLY A 101 9.41 7.76 -7.62
CA GLY A 101 9.94 7.90 -6.26
C GLY A 101 9.98 9.35 -5.78
N GLU A 102 10.36 10.29 -6.64
CA GLU A 102 10.31 11.72 -6.28
C GLU A 102 8.88 12.18 -5.98
N ARG A 103 7.91 11.86 -6.87
CA ARG A 103 6.51 12.23 -6.64
C ARG A 103 6.00 11.63 -5.35
N GLU A 104 6.26 10.35 -5.13
CA GLU A 104 5.86 9.64 -3.92
C GLU A 104 6.43 10.31 -2.66
N ALA A 105 7.73 10.58 -2.64
CA ALA A 105 8.39 11.24 -1.50
C ALA A 105 7.79 12.63 -1.20
N ARG A 106 7.49 13.42 -2.25
CA ARG A 106 6.82 14.73 -2.10
C ARG A 106 5.40 14.63 -1.56
N THR A 107 4.70 13.53 -1.82
CA THR A 107 3.33 13.30 -1.31
C THR A 107 3.30 12.81 0.15
N ALA A 108 4.44 12.45 0.74
CA ALA A 108 4.49 11.96 2.12
C ALA A 108 3.92 12.97 3.13
N ARG A 109 4.36 14.23 3.06
CA ARG A 109 3.92 15.29 3.99
C ARG A 109 2.40 15.52 4.00
N PRO A 110 1.72 15.78 2.86
CA PRO A 110 0.26 15.94 2.86
C PRO A 110 -0.46 14.66 3.27
N THR A 111 0.01 13.48 2.85
CA THR A 111 -0.62 12.19 3.20
C THR A 111 -0.56 11.91 4.70
N LEU A 112 0.60 12.13 5.34
CA LEU A 112 0.78 11.91 6.77
C LEU A 112 -0.05 12.89 7.60
N ARG A 113 -0.17 14.15 7.16
CA ARG A 113 -1.04 15.14 7.83
C ARG A 113 -2.52 14.76 7.77
N ALA A 114 -2.97 14.17 6.66
CA ALA A 114 -4.34 13.69 6.54
C ALA A 114 -4.63 12.48 7.46
N ALA A 115 -3.61 11.74 7.87
CA ALA A 115 -3.70 10.60 8.79
C ALA A 115 -3.50 10.99 10.27
N ASN A 116 -3.83 12.23 10.65
CA ASN A 116 -3.62 12.75 12.01
C ASN A 116 -4.43 12.05 13.10
N ALA A 117 -5.50 11.32 12.74
CA ALA A 117 -6.28 10.53 13.67
C ALA A 117 -5.60 9.19 14.02
N GLN A 118 -4.67 8.71 13.17
CA GLN A 118 -4.01 7.41 13.33
C GLN A 118 -2.54 7.51 13.73
N LEU A 119 -1.92 8.70 13.58
CA LEU A 119 -0.50 8.91 13.81
C LEU A 119 -0.27 10.02 14.83
N THR A 120 0.74 9.83 15.67
CA THR A 120 1.19 10.89 16.59
C THR A 120 1.81 12.06 15.80
N PRO A 121 1.78 13.29 16.35
CA PRO A 121 2.45 14.44 15.73
C PRO A 121 3.94 14.18 15.45
N ALA A 122 4.61 13.44 16.33
CA ALA A 122 6.01 13.07 16.16
C ALA A 122 6.24 12.13 14.97
N GLN A 123 5.39 11.11 14.78
CA GLN A 123 5.46 10.20 13.62
C GLN A 123 5.22 10.95 12.31
N ILE A 124 4.23 11.85 12.29
CA ILE A 124 3.94 12.70 11.12
C ILE A 124 5.13 13.59 10.79
N ALA A 125 5.71 14.26 11.79
CA ALA A 125 6.85 15.14 11.60
C ALA A 125 8.06 14.37 11.04
N ARG A 126 8.42 13.23 11.64
CA ARG A 126 9.54 12.40 11.18
C ARG A 126 9.35 11.90 9.75
N GLY A 127 8.18 11.33 9.44
CA GLY A 127 7.87 10.85 8.10
C GLY A 127 7.87 11.97 7.05
N ALA A 128 7.38 13.16 7.40
CA ALA A 128 7.38 14.32 6.51
C ALA A 128 8.81 14.84 6.23
N MET A 129 9.68 14.93 7.25
CA MET A 129 11.09 15.31 7.05
C MET A 129 11.82 14.30 6.16
N LEU A 130 11.60 13.01 6.38
CA LEU A 130 12.18 11.95 5.55
C LEU A 130 11.70 12.06 4.10
N GLY A 131 10.41 12.30 3.88
CA GLY A 131 9.84 12.52 2.55
C GLY A 131 10.50 13.69 1.82
N ASP A 132 10.70 14.82 2.51
CA ASP A 132 11.35 16.00 1.92
C ASP A 132 12.83 15.73 1.57
N GLU A 133 13.57 15.07 2.46
CA GLU A 133 14.97 14.72 2.23
C GLU A 133 15.12 13.80 1.01
N VAL A 134 14.36 12.70 1.00
CA VAL A 134 14.38 11.70 -0.07
C VAL A 134 13.91 12.31 -1.39
N GLY A 135 12.83 13.10 -1.36
CA GLY A 135 12.32 13.78 -2.56
C GLY A 135 13.36 14.72 -3.17
N ASN A 136 14.07 15.49 -2.35
CA ASN A 136 15.15 16.35 -2.82
C ASN A 136 16.33 15.56 -3.40
N GLU A 137 16.66 14.42 -2.79
CA GLU A 137 17.73 13.55 -3.25
C GLU A 137 17.42 12.88 -4.59
N LEU A 138 16.21 12.33 -4.75
CA LEU A 138 15.75 11.76 -6.01
C LEU A 138 15.63 12.82 -7.10
N ALA A 139 15.18 14.04 -6.76
CA ALA A 139 15.13 15.15 -7.71
C ALA A 139 16.53 15.55 -8.20
N ARG A 140 17.53 15.57 -7.31
CA ARG A 140 18.94 15.81 -7.69
C ARG A 140 19.45 14.71 -8.61
N GLU A 141 19.20 13.44 -8.27
CA GLU A 141 19.64 12.30 -9.08
C GLU A 141 18.98 12.30 -10.46
N ARG A 142 17.67 12.61 -10.52
CA ARG A 142 16.94 12.75 -11.78
C ARG A 142 17.51 13.87 -12.63
N ARG A 143 17.75 15.06 -12.07
CA ARG A 143 18.37 16.19 -12.80
C ARG A 143 19.77 15.86 -13.33
N ARG A 144 20.52 15.05 -12.60
CA ARG A 144 21.89 14.66 -12.98
C ARG A 144 21.90 13.70 -14.17
N ARG A 145 20.96 12.75 -14.24
CA ARG A 145 21.03 11.61 -15.17
C ARG A 145 19.96 11.63 -16.26
N CYS A 146 18.83 12.29 -16.03
CA CYS A 146 17.69 12.25 -16.92
C CYS A 146 17.66 13.50 -17.80
N LYS A 147 17.35 13.29 -19.08
CA LYS A 147 17.13 14.39 -20.03
C LYS A 147 15.88 15.17 -19.60
N ALA A 148 15.96 16.50 -19.72
CA ALA A 148 14.85 17.41 -19.48
C ALA A 148 13.75 17.24 -20.54
#